data_AF-A0A9P8DKC4-F1
#
_entry.id   AF-A0A9P8DKC4-F1
#
_cell.length_a   1.000
_cell.length_b   1.000
_cell.length_c   1.000
_cell.angle_alpha   90.00
_cell.angle_beta   90.00
_cell.angle_gamma   90.00
#
_symmetry.space_group_name_H-M   'P 1'
#
loop_
_entity.id
_entity.type
_entity.pdbx_description
1 polymer ?
#
loop_
_entity_poly.entity_id
_entity_poly.type
_entity_poly.pdbx_seq_one_letter_code
_entity_poly.pdbx_strand_id
1 'polypeptide(L)'
;MVPDLRTDREKDWKSFAYIEQYKRLILFIFMWDTQNVSYYSFMPSMSTQSIQVNLPCSKELWEAKDEDTWKAITSKSDHPMINTMVKDFIEDGGNIWCETLDSLSLSFILHGLMSMCNDMVHFHNQSIYLGNAAQGDDNNWRCRMTAALELWKTKYDACAMGARQTIDEDSSLHEFRQENVAFLALYHTAHIVVNADIRHLQIAAGAEAIFGHVVTSTEREESIRAVREWVRLSPESAGHAAWHSAQMIREGLLNLRNWKANGMFHYPWCLYLGVLTTWAFVYFSQEQNDKRRGCHHSIDGEDILQTQSKALMHQTISNMASCTPATIGRDLHRCCPHGLAIEVAKYLKTVRWTAAFEAMKVLEGIVDME
;
A
#
# COMPACT_ATOMS: atom_id res chain seq x y z
N MET A 1 18.46 -16.80 24.93
CA MET A 1 19.05 -17.45 23.73
C MET A 1 17.99 -17.38 22.65
N VAL A 2 18.31 -16.86 21.46
CA VAL A 2 17.35 -16.81 20.34
C VAL A 2 17.09 -18.25 19.88
N PRO A 3 15.84 -18.72 19.78
CA PRO A 3 15.55 -20.08 19.32
C PRO A 3 16.10 -20.31 17.91
N ASP A 4 16.59 -21.52 17.61
CA ASP A 4 16.87 -21.90 16.23
C ASP A 4 15.54 -22.14 15.50
N LEU A 5 15.04 -21.09 14.86
CA LEU A 5 13.77 -21.08 14.11
C LEU A 5 13.79 -21.99 12.87
N ARG A 6 14.93 -22.60 12.52
CA ARG A 6 15.08 -23.42 11.31
C ARG A 6 14.91 -24.91 11.59
N THR A 7 15.01 -25.38 12.84
CA THR A 7 15.21 -26.81 13.12
C THR A 7 14.43 -27.40 14.30
N ASP A 8 13.85 -26.60 15.20
CA ASP A 8 13.28 -27.19 16.42
C ASP A 8 11.85 -27.70 16.19
N ARG A 9 11.71 -29.02 15.97
CA ARG A 9 10.42 -29.71 16.07
C ARG A 9 9.92 -29.58 17.51
N GLU A 10 8.82 -28.87 17.68
CA GLU A 10 8.23 -28.56 18.98
C GLU A 10 7.92 -29.83 19.78
N LYS A 11 8.66 -30.05 20.87
CA LYS A 11 8.47 -31.22 21.74
C LYS A 11 7.43 -30.99 22.82
N ASP A 12 7.13 -29.73 23.15
CA ASP A 12 6.14 -29.33 24.13
C ASP A 12 5.47 -27.99 23.76
N TRP A 13 4.26 -27.78 24.26
CA TRP A 13 3.41 -26.63 23.93
C TRP A 13 3.98 -25.28 24.35
N LYS A 14 4.78 -25.22 25.42
CA LYS A 14 5.41 -23.97 25.88
C LYS A 14 6.55 -23.57 24.95
N SER A 15 7.34 -24.55 24.50
CA SER A 15 8.40 -24.37 23.52
C SER A 15 7.82 -23.91 22.19
N PHE A 16 6.71 -24.50 21.72
CA PHE A 16 5.93 -23.97 20.58
C PHE A 16 5.55 -22.50 20.76
N ALA A 17 4.87 -22.18 21.86
CA ALA A 17 4.36 -20.83 22.08
C ALA A 17 5.51 -19.79 22.10
N TYR A 18 6.65 -20.15 22.67
CA TYR A 18 7.85 -19.32 22.67
C TYR A 18 8.41 -19.14 21.25
N ILE A 19 8.59 -20.21 20.48
CA ILE A 19 9.09 -20.16 19.10
C ILE A 19 8.15 -19.35 18.20
N GLU A 20 6.85 -19.61 18.27
CA GLU A 20 5.82 -18.92 17.50
C GLU A 20 5.77 -17.43 17.84
N GLN A 21 5.91 -17.07 19.12
CA GLN A 21 6.01 -15.66 19.53
C GLN A 21 7.20 -14.95 18.88
N TYR A 22 8.40 -15.56 18.90
CA TYR A 22 9.58 -14.97 18.27
C TYR A 22 9.44 -14.89 16.75
N LYS A 23 8.86 -15.91 16.12
CA LYS A 23 8.57 -15.93 14.68
C LYS A 23 7.65 -14.77 14.30
N ARG A 24 6.54 -14.58 15.01
CA ARG A 24 5.61 -13.46 14.82
C ARG A 24 6.29 -12.12 15.05
N LEU A 25 7.12 -12.00 16.09
CA LEU A 25 7.88 -10.77 16.36
C LEU A 25 8.77 -10.38 15.17
N ILE A 26 9.56 -11.31 14.63
CA ILE A 26 10.42 -11.06 13.46
C ILE A 26 9.57 -10.61 12.26
N LEU A 27 8.47 -11.30 11.99
CA LEU A 27 7.56 -10.98 10.90
C LEU A 27 6.91 -9.59 11.06
N PHE A 28 6.54 -9.18 12.28
CA PHE A 28 6.01 -7.85 12.56
C PHE A 28 7.06 -6.74 12.43
N ILE A 29 8.31 -6.99 12.82
CA ILE A 29 9.39 -6.02 12.59
C ILE A 29 9.63 -5.90 11.07
N PHE A 30 9.61 -7.02 10.32
CA PHE A 30 9.74 -7.01 8.87
C PHE A 30 8.61 -6.24 8.18
N MET A 31 7.37 -6.46 8.63
CA MET A 31 6.19 -5.72 8.19
C MET A 31 6.39 -4.21 8.41
N TRP A 32 6.83 -3.82 9.61
CA TRP A 32 7.08 -2.43 9.96
C TRP A 32 8.17 -1.79 9.10
N ASP A 33 9.31 -2.47 8.93
CA ASP A 33 10.42 -2.00 8.08
C ASP A 33 9.96 -1.79 6.63
N THR A 34 9.22 -2.77 6.08
CA THR A 34 8.66 -2.68 4.72
C THR A 34 7.74 -1.48 4.53
N GLN A 35 6.84 -1.22 5.48
CA GLN A 35 5.93 -0.07 5.42
C GLN A 35 6.68 1.26 5.46
N ASN A 36 7.73 1.37 6.29
CA ASN A 36 8.56 2.58 6.35
C ASN A 36 9.29 2.84 5.04
N VAL A 37 9.79 1.78 4.40
CA VAL A 37 10.46 1.89 3.08
C VAL A 37 9.48 2.37 2.02
N SER A 38 8.26 1.81 1.97
CA SER A 38 7.24 2.25 1.00
C SER A 38 6.80 3.70 1.20
N TYR A 39 6.83 4.20 2.44
CA TYR A 39 6.45 5.59 2.74
C TYR A 39 7.59 6.59 2.53
N TYR A 40 8.78 6.32 3.06
CA TYR A 40 9.91 7.25 3.05
C TYR A 40 10.87 7.05 1.87
N SER A 41 10.75 5.96 1.11
CA SER A 41 11.71 5.54 0.09
C SER A 41 13.16 5.49 0.64
N PHE A 42 13.29 5.05 1.89
CA PHE A 42 14.58 4.88 2.58
C PHE A 42 15.06 3.43 2.50
N MET A 43 16.37 3.19 2.63
CA MET A 43 16.96 1.85 2.56
C MET A 43 16.35 0.92 3.63
N PRO A 44 15.86 -0.28 3.27
CA PRO A 44 15.34 -1.25 4.21
C PRO A 44 16.43 -1.74 5.17
N SER A 45 16.02 -2.06 6.40
CA SER A 45 16.87 -2.78 7.35
C SER A 45 16.81 -4.29 7.12
N MET A 46 15.70 -4.78 6.55
CA MET A 46 15.44 -6.18 6.26
C MET A 46 14.86 -6.37 4.85
N SER A 47 15.29 -7.43 4.18
CA SER A 47 14.80 -7.81 2.85
C SER A 47 14.04 -9.14 2.92
N THR A 48 13.07 -9.33 2.03
CA THR A 48 12.41 -10.62 1.78
C THR A 48 13.40 -11.78 1.55
N GLN A 49 14.61 -11.52 1.05
CA GLN A 49 15.63 -12.57 0.89
C GLN A 49 16.31 -12.97 2.20
N SER A 50 16.44 -12.02 3.13
CA SER A 50 17.09 -12.23 4.42
C SER A 50 16.17 -12.89 5.44
N ILE A 51 14.85 -12.77 5.27
CA ILE A 51 13.88 -13.34 6.21
C ILE A 51 13.69 -14.84 5.96
N GLN A 52 14.23 -15.64 6.88
CA GLN A 52 14.22 -17.10 6.80
C GLN A 52 13.35 -17.69 7.91
N VAL A 53 12.07 -17.31 7.91
CA VAL A 53 11.08 -17.78 8.89
C VAL A 53 9.86 -18.37 8.19
N ASN A 54 9.23 -19.34 8.84
CA ASN A 54 7.95 -19.90 8.39
C ASN A 54 6.82 -18.89 8.54
N LEU A 55 5.74 -19.08 7.79
CA LEU A 55 4.50 -18.39 8.07
C LEU A 55 4.02 -18.66 9.52
N PRO A 56 3.27 -17.74 10.12
CA PRO A 56 2.63 -17.96 11.41
C PRO A 56 1.75 -19.20 11.37
N CYS A 57 1.58 -19.82 12.53
CA CYS A 57 0.56 -20.85 12.65
C CYS A 57 -0.85 -20.26 12.53
N SER A 58 -1.83 -21.13 12.29
CA SER A 58 -3.24 -20.71 12.20
C SER A 58 -3.70 -20.06 13.49
N LYS A 59 -4.72 -19.19 13.40
CA LYS A 59 -5.34 -18.55 14.56
C LYS A 59 -5.81 -19.56 15.60
N GLU A 60 -6.41 -20.67 15.17
CA GLU A 60 -6.92 -21.72 16.05
C GLU A 60 -5.79 -22.41 16.83
N LEU A 61 -4.64 -22.62 16.19
CA LEU A 61 -3.48 -23.21 16.87
C LEU A 61 -2.85 -22.23 17.86
N TRP A 62 -2.79 -20.94 17.50
CA TRP A 62 -2.26 -19.88 18.37
C TRP A 62 -3.15 -19.61 19.60
N GLU A 63 -4.46 -19.65 19.42
CA GLU A 63 -5.46 -19.37 20.48
C GLU A 63 -5.89 -20.62 21.26
N ALA A 64 -5.23 -21.77 21.05
CA ALA A 64 -5.47 -22.98 21.80
C ALA A 64 -5.36 -22.70 23.32
N LYS A 65 -6.37 -23.13 24.10
CA LYS A 65 -6.48 -22.79 25.52
C LYS A 65 -5.65 -23.69 26.43
N ASP A 66 -5.33 -24.89 25.96
CA ASP A 66 -4.63 -25.92 26.69
C ASP A 66 -3.82 -26.82 25.74
N GLU A 67 -2.90 -27.59 26.33
CA GLU A 67 -1.97 -28.47 25.62
C GLU A 67 -2.69 -29.58 24.85
N ASP A 68 -3.81 -30.09 25.36
CA ASP A 68 -4.58 -31.16 24.73
C ASP A 68 -5.24 -30.67 23.43
N THR A 69 -5.84 -29.47 23.47
CA THR A 69 -6.38 -28.79 22.29
C THR A 69 -5.29 -28.50 21.28
N TRP A 70 -4.13 -27.99 21.72
CA TRP A 70 -2.99 -27.73 20.85
C TRP A 70 -2.50 -29.00 20.14
N LYS A 71 -2.31 -30.12 20.87
CA LYS A 71 -1.88 -31.40 20.28
C LYS A 71 -2.86 -31.92 19.22
N ALA A 72 -4.16 -31.77 19.45
CA ALA A 72 -5.19 -32.21 18.51
C ALA A 72 -5.10 -31.47 17.17
N ILE A 73 -4.74 -30.18 17.19
CA ILE A 73 -4.64 -29.32 16.00
C ILE A 73 -3.27 -29.47 15.32
N THR A 74 -2.18 -29.55 16.09
CA THR A 74 -0.78 -29.56 15.60
C THR A 74 -0.46 -30.71 14.64
N SER A 75 -1.11 -31.87 14.82
CA SER A 75 -0.87 -33.09 14.02
C SER A 75 -1.12 -32.96 12.51
N LYS A 76 -1.53 -31.79 12.01
CA LYS A 76 -2.00 -31.54 10.65
C LYS A 76 -1.29 -30.41 9.90
N SER A 77 -0.31 -29.73 10.50
CA SER A 77 0.17 -28.44 9.96
C SER A 77 1.69 -28.35 9.84
N ASP A 78 2.19 -28.33 8.61
CA ASP A 78 3.51 -27.81 8.26
C ASP A 78 3.30 -26.45 7.57
N HIS A 79 3.99 -25.40 8.04
CA HIS A 79 3.86 -24.05 7.48
C HIS A 79 5.04 -23.72 6.57
N PRO A 80 4.79 -23.29 5.31
CA PRO A 80 5.87 -22.96 4.39
C PRO A 80 6.63 -21.70 4.81
N MET A 81 7.85 -21.55 4.30
CA MET A 81 8.65 -20.33 4.49
C MET A 81 8.00 -19.15 3.76
N ILE A 82 8.02 -17.97 4.37
CA ILE A 82 7.43 -16.76 3.77
C ILE A 82 8.05 -16.44 2.41
N ASN A 83 9.37 -16.54 2.27
CA ASN A 83 10.07 -16.24 1.02
C ASN A 83 9.71 -17.22 -0.09
N THR A 84 9.43 -18.49 0.24
CA THR A 84 8.93 -19.48 -0.72
C THR A 84 7.55 -19.08 -1.21
N MET A 85 6.64 -18.73 -0.30
CA MET A 85 5.29 -18.30 -0.68
C MET A 85 5.31 -17.04 -1.55
N VAL A 86 6.12 -16.03 -1.20
CA VAL A 86 6.25 -14.80 -1.99
C VAL A 86 6.76 -15.11 -3.40
N LYS A 87 7.73 -16.02 -3.56
CA LYS A 87 8.21 -16.46 -4.87
C LYS A 87 7.12 -17.18 -5.67
N ASP A 88 6.37 -18.06 -5.03
CA ASP A 88 5.26 -18.75 -5.68
C ASP A 88 4.22 -17.76 -6.22
N PHE A 89 3.95 -16.65 -5.52
CA PHE A 89 3.05 -15.58 -6.00
C PHE A 89 3.56 -14.90 -7.27
N ILE A 90 4.88 -14.92 -7.51
CA ILE A 90 5.53 -14.27 -8.66
C ILE A 90 5.71 -15.23 -9.85
N GLU A 91 5.91 -16.52 -9.60
CA GLU A 91 6.35 -17.52 -10.60
C GLU A 91 5.22 -18.36 -11.25
N ASP A 92 3.94 -17.94 -11.16
CA ASP A 92 2.71 -18.52 -11.78
C ASP A 92 1.68 -19.14 -10.81
N GLY A 93 1.89 -19.05 -9.49
CA GLY A 93 0.82 -19.27 -8.51
C GLY A 93 0.25 -20.69 -8.41
N GLY A 94 0.79 -21.67 -9.13
CA GLY A 94 0.25 -23.03 -9.21
C GLY A 94 0.08 -23.71 -7.85
N ASN A 95 1.08 -23.59 -6.97
CA ASN A 95 1.06 -24.20 -5.64
C ASN A 95 0.17 -23.43 -4.63
N ILE A 96 -0.12 -22.16 -4.89
CA ILE A 96 -0.84 -21.27 -3.96
C ILE A 96 -2.31 -21.66 -3.85
N TRP A 97 -2.88 -22.22 -4.92
CA TRP A 97 -4.29 -22.59 -4.95
C TRP A 97 -4.63 -23.68 -3.94
N CYS A 98 -3.67 -24.56 -3.63
CA CYS A 98 -3.83 -25.67 -2.69
C CYS A 98 -3.62 -25.29 -1.22
N GLU A 99 -2.96 -24.16 -0.96
CA GLU A 99 -2.65 -23.70 0.40
C GLU A 99 -3.85 -22.94 1.02
N THR A 100 -4.21 -23.32 2.25
CA THR A 100 -5.17 -22.58 3.07
C THR A 100 -4.45 -21.48 3.84
N LEU A 101 -4.52 -20.24 3.33
CA LEU A 101 -3.89 -19.07 3.94
C LEU A 101 -4.90 -18.25 4.74
N ASP A 102 -4.54 -17.90 5.97
CA ASP A 102 -5.30 -16.99 6.81
C ASP A 102 -4.95 -15.51 6.55
N SER A 103 -5.74 -14.60 7.13
CA SER A 103 -5.55 -13.15 6.95
C SER A 103 -4.16 -12.67 7.41
N LEU A 104 -3.62 -13.25 8.49
CA LEU A 104 -2.31 -12.87 9.02
C LEU A 104 -1.18 -13.31 8.08
N SER A 105 -1.24 -14.53 7.55
CA SER A 105 -0.29 -15.04 6.56
C SER A 105 -0.33 -14.21 5.29
N LEU A 106 -1.53 -13.90 4.78
CA LEU A 106 -1.71 -13.03 3.63
C LEU A 106 -1.18 -11.62 3.87
N SER A 107 -1.32 -11.08 5.09
CA SER A 107 -0.71 -9.81 5.48
C SER A 107 0.81 -9.87 5.29
N PHE A 108 1.48 -10.87 5.86
CA PHE A 108 2.94 -10.98 5.74
C PHE A 108 3.40 -11.23 4.31
N ILE A 109 2.65 -12.02 3.53
CA ILE A 109 2.95 -12.23 2.10
C ILE A 109 2.83 -10.91 1.32
N LEU A 110 1.82 -10.08 1.58
CA LEU A 110 1.69 -8.77 0.94
C LEU A 110 2.91 -7.89 1.23
N HIS A 111 3.37 -7.87 2.49
CA HIS A 111 4.59 -7.13 2.85
C HIS A 111 5.84 -7.75 2.21
N GLY A 112 5.90 -9.07 2.03
CA GLY A 112 6.93 -9.73 1.25
C GLY A 112 6.99 -9.25 -0.21
N LEU A 113 5.82 -9.15 -0.85
CA LEU A 113 5.68 -8.60 -2.21
C LEU A 113 6.07 -7.11 -2.24
N MET A 114 5.57 -6.31 -1.30
CA MET A 114 5.93 -4.88 -1.18
C MET A 114 7.43 -4.67 -0.96
N SER A 115 8.08 -5.47 -0.12
CA SER A 115 9.53 -5.41 0.11
C SER A 115 10.31 -5.69 -1.19
N MET A 116 9.88 -6.69 -1.97
CA MET A 116 10.45 -6.94 -3.30
C MET A 116 10.18 -5.79 -4.28
N CYS A 117 8.99 -5.21 -4.28
CA CYS A 117 8.68 -4.01 -5.08
C CYS A 117 9.64 -2.87 -4.74
N ASN A 118 9.78 -2.57 -3.45
CA ASN A 118 10.63 -1.51 -2.94
C ASN A 118 12.09 -1.72 -3.37
N ASP A 119 12.61 -2.96 -3.25
CA ASP A 119 13.98 -3.29 -3.61
C ASP A 119 14.27 -3.13 -5.11
N MET A 120 13.28 -3.46 -5.95
CA MET A 120 13.39 -3.36 -7.40
C MET A 120 13.24 -1.92 -7.90
N VAL A 121 12.34 -1.13 -7.28
CA VAL A 121 12.05 0.26 -7.65
C VAL A 121 13.13 1.22 -7.14
N HIS A 122 13.49 1.13 -5.86
CA HIS A 122 14.30 2.15 -5.20
C HIS A 122 15.80 1.84 -5.20
N PHE A 123 16.19 0.57 -5.21
CA PHE A 123 17.60 0.17 -5.05
C PHE A 123 18.19 -0.51 -6.28
N HIS A 124 17.46 -0.56 -7.41
CA HIS A 124 17.92 -1.12 -8.67
C HIS A 124 18.49 -2.55 -8.56
N ASN A 125 18.05 -3.32 -7.55
CA ASN A 125 18.53 -4.67 -7.25
C ASN A 125 17.87 -5.76 -8.13
N GLN A 126 17.49 -5.41 -9.35
CA GLN A 126 16.74 -6.26 -10.27
C GLN A 126 17.47 -7.58 -10.57
N SER A 127 18.80 -7.56 -10.63
CA SER A 127 19.63 -8.76 -10.83
C SER A 127 19.52 -9.78 -9.71
N ILE A 128 19.21 -9.35 -8.47
CA ILE A 128 19.11 -10.22 -7.30
C ILE A 128 17.77 -10.98 -7.28
N TYR A 129 16.72 -10.41 -7.88
CA TYR A 129 15.36 -10.98 -7.85
C TYR A 129 14.92 -11.64 -9.15
N LEU A 130 15.45 -11.18 -10.30
CA LEU A 130 15.05 -11.68 -11.62
C LEU A 130 16.06 -12.69 -12.22
N GLY A 131 17.24 -12.87 -11.61
CA GLY A 131 18.27 -13.79 -12.12
C GLY A 131 18.59 -13.55 -13.60
N ASN A 132 18.69 -14.61 -14.40
CA ASN A 132 18.97 -14.52 -15.85
C ASN A 132 17.79 -13.92 -16.67
N ALA A 133 16.61 -13.72 -16.08
CA ALA A 133 15.50 -13.03 -16.73
C ALA A 133 15.72 -11.51 -16.84
N ALA A 134 16.78 -10.97 -16.22
CA ALA A 134 17.21 -9.58 -16.37
C ALA A 134 17.96 -9.28 -17.69
N GLN A 135 18.31 -10.30 -18.49
CA GLN A 135 19.00 -10.12 -19.78
C GLN A 135 18.05 -10.08 -21.00
N GLY A 136 16.74 -10.18 -20.76
CA GLY A 136 15.71 -9.90 -21.75
C GLY A 136 15.21 -8.46 -21.62
N ASP A 137 14.75 -7.92 -22.74
CA ASP A 137 14.10 -6.60 -22.91
C ASP A 137 13.44 -6.09 -21.62
N ASP A 138 13.85 -4.91 -21.16
CA ASP A 138 13.74 -4.30 -19.82
C ASP A 138 12.29 -4.06 -19.30
N ASN A 139 11.32 -4.96 -19.54
CA ASN A 139 9.90 -4.63 -19.39
C ASN A 139 8.93 -5.74 -18.93
N ASN A 140 9.37 -6.78 -18.21
CA ASN A 140 8.44 -7.82 -17.68
C ASN A 140 8.30 -7.87 -16.15
N TRP A 141 9.15 -7.18 -15.39
CA TRP A 141 9.09 -7.30 -13.93
C TRP A 141 7.91 -6.57 -13.29
N ARG A 142 7.54 -5.38 -13.81
CA ARG A 142 6.34 -4.65 -13.36
C ARG A 142 5.07 -5.43 -13.63
N CYS A 143 5.00 -6.06 -14.81
CA CYS A 143 3.89 -6.93 -15.19
C CYS A 143 3.79 -8.13 -14.25
N ARG A 144 4.91 -8.82 -13.97
CA ARG A 144 4.96 -9.94 -13.01
C ARG A 144 4.54 -9.51 -11.60
N MET A 145 5.04 -8.38 -11.13
CA MET A 145 4.70 -7.89 -9.79
C MET A 145 3.23 -7.47 -9.69
N THR A 146 2.71 -6.81 -10.74
CA THR A 146 1.28 -6.48 -10.83
C THR A 146 0.44 -7.75 -10.83
N ALA A 147 0.82 -8.77 -11.61
CA ALA A 147 0.13 -10.06 -11.61
C ALA A 147 0.17 -10.77 -10.25
N ALA A 148 1.30 -10.71 -9.54
CA ALA A 148 1.44 -11.27 -8.20
C ALA A 148 0.52 -10.56 -7.17
N LEU A 149 0.39 -9.23 -7.25
CA LEU A 149 -0.52 -8.46 -6.42
C LEU A 149 -1.99 -8.78 -6.73
N GLU A 150 -2.36 -8.94 -8.00
CA GLU A 150 -3.72 -9.36 -8.41
C GLU A 150 -4.06 -10.78 -7.93
N LEU A 151 -3.09 -11.69 -8.00
CA LEU A 151 -3.22 -13.04 -7.48
C LEU A 151 -3.38 -13.04 -5.96
N TRP A 152 -2.58 -12.22 -5.26
CA TRP A 152 -2.73 -11.99 -3.83
C TRP A 152 -4.12 -11.46 -3.48
N LYS A 153 -4.62 -10.47 -4.23
CA LYS A 153 -5.95 -9.89 -4.02
C LYS A 153 -7.05 -10.94 -4.18
N THR A 154 -6.96 -11.79 -5.20
CA THR A 154 -7.91 -12.88 -5.43
C THR A 154 -7.96 -13.86 -4.24
N LYS A 155 -6.79 -14.21 -3.70
CA LYS A 155 -6.67 -15.08 -2.51
C LYS A 155 -7.18 -14.39 -1.25
N TYR A 156 -6.87 -13.10 -1.07
CA TYR A 156 -7.37 -12.30 0.04
C TYR A 156 -8.89 -12.17 0.00
N ASP A 157 -9.48 -11.91 -1.17
CA ASP A 157 -10.93 -11.81 -1.32
C ASP A 157 -11.64 -13.13 -0.97
N ALA A 158 -11.08 -14.27 -1.38
CA ALA A 158 -11.61 -15.58 -0.99
C ALA A 158 -11.56 -15.78 0.54
N CYS A 159 -10.44 -15.42 1.18
CA CYS A 159 -10.28 -15.47 2.64
C CYS A 159 -11.27 -14.54 3.36
N ALA A 160 -11.36 -13.28 2.92
CA ALA A 160 -12.23 -12.25 3.47
C ALA A 160 -13.72 -12.59 3.30
N MET A 161 -14.12 -13.17 2.15
CA MET A 161 -15.48 -13.66 1.95
C MET A 161 -15.83 -14.80 2.91
N GLY A 162 -14.91 -15.74 3.13
CA GLY A 162 -15.10 -16.81 4.12
C GLY A 162 -15.24 -16.27 5.54
N ALA A 163 -14.36 -15.35 5.95
CA ALA A 163 -14.41 -14.71 7.27
C ALA A 163 -15.71 -13.90 7.46
N ARG A 164 -16.18 -13.20 6.42
CA ARG A 164 -17.42 -12.43 6.50
C ARG A 164 -18.66 -13.32 6.74
N GLN A 165 -18.68 -14.54 6.22
CA GLN A 165 -19.82 -15.45 6.37
C GLN A 165 -19.97 -16.01 7.79
N THR A 166 -18.92 -15.94 8.61
CA THR A 166 -18.94 -16.45 9.99
C THR A 166 -19.23 -15.38 11.04
N ILE A 167 -19.35 -14.11 10.62
CA ILE A 167 -19.61 -12.98 11.52
C ILE A 167 -21.11 -12.70 11.59
N ASP A 168 -21.72 -13.04 12.73
CA ASP A 168 -23.15 -12.80 12.98
C ASP A 168 -23.45 -11.43 13.61
N GLU A 169 -22.48 -10.83 14.33
CA GLU A 169 -22.66 -9.58 15.07
C GLU A 169 -22.34 -8.33 14.25
N ASP A 170 -23.20 -7.30 14.31
CA ASP A 170 -23.06 -6.06 13.54
C ASP A 170 -21.81 -5.23 13.93
N SER A 171 -21.42 -5.23 15.21
CA SER A 171 -20.18 -4.59 15.68
C SER A 171 -18.94 -5.25 15.07
N SER A 172 -18.89 -6.58 15.11
CA SER A 172 -17.80 -7.38 14.55
C SER A 172 -17.72 -7.24 13.03
N LEU A 173 -18.87 -7.07 12.35
CA LEU A 173 -18.92 -6.79 10.91
C LEU A 173 -18.38 -5.39 10.58
N HIS A 174 -18.64 -4.40 11.42
CA HIS A 174 -18.10 -3.05 11.26
C HIS A 174 -16.58 -3.04 11.43
N GLU A 175 -16.05 -3.69 12.47
CA GLU A 175 -14.60 -3.82 12.69
C GLU A 175 -13.92 -4.53 11.52
N PHE A 176 -14.47 -5.67 11.09
CA PHE A 176 -14.00 -6.40 9.91
C PHE A 176 -13.96 -5.52 8.66
N ARG A 177 -14.99 -4.70 8.43
CA ARG A 177 -15.03 -3.77 7.30
C ARG A 177 -13.91 -2.73 7.39
N GLN A 178 -13.64 -2.18 8.57
CA GLN A 178 -12.57 -1.21 8.77
C GLN A 178 -11.19 -1.81 8.53
N GLU A 179 -10.95 -3.02 9.05
CA GLU A 179 -9.72 -3.77 8.83
C GLU A 179 -9.51 -4.13 7.36
N ASN A 180 -10.56 -4.59 6.68
CA ASN A 180 -10.53 -4.92 5.26
C ASN A 180 -10.12 -3.71 4.41
N VAL A 181 -10.71 -2.53 4.66
CA VAL A 181 -10.32 -1.29 3.97
C VAL A 181 -8.86 -0.91 4.27
N ALA A 182 -8.40 -1.08 5.51
CA ALA A 182 -7.01 -0.81 5.86
C ALA A 182 -6.03 -1.76 5.14
N PHE A 183 -6.37 -3.04 5.01
CA PHE A 183 -5.55 -4.03 4.31
C PHE A 183 -5.52 -3.76 2.80
N LEU A 184 -6.68 -3.46 2.20
CA LEU A 184 -6.74 -3.14 0.78
C LEU A 184 -6.02 -1.83 0.43
N ALA A 185 -5.93 -0.89 1.38
CA ALA A 185 -5.10 0.30 1.21
C ALA A 185 -3.62 -0.04 1.00
N LEU A 186 -3.07 -1.06 1.69
CA LEU A 186 -1.69 -1.53 1.44
C LEU A 186 -1.57 -2.16 0.06
N TYR A 187 -2.55 -2.95 -0.37
CA TYR A 187 -2.58 -3.54 -1.71
C TYR A 187 -2.57 -2.46 -2.81
N HIS A 188 -3.45 -1.45 -2.71
CA HIS A 188 -3.43 -0.33 -3.65
C HIS A 188 -2.12 0.45 -3.59
N THR A 189 -1.56 0.64 -2.39
CA THR A 189 -0.28 1.32 -2.22
C THR A 189 0.87 0.55 -2.87
N ALA A 190 0.87 -0.78 -2.80
CA ALA A 190 1.86 -1.61 -3.49
C ALA A 190 1.84 -1.36 -5.01
N HIS A 191 0.64 -1.31 -5.62
CA HIS A 191 0.52 -0.96 -7.04
C HIS A 191 0.98 0.47 -7.35
N ILE A 192 0.73 1.43 -6.46
CA ILE A 192 1.22 2.80 -6.61
C ILE A 192 2.75 2.82 -6.60
N VAL A 193 3.39 2.18 -5.62
CA VAL A 193 4.86 2.15 -5.49
C VAL A 193 5.54 1.49 -6.69
N VAL A 194 4.96 0.44 -7.27
CA VAL A 194 5.49 -0.21 -8.49
C VAL A 194 5.46 0.72 -9.72
N ASN A 195 4.54 1.68 -9.73
CA ASN A 195 4.22 2.51 -10.88
C ASN A 195 4.55 4.00 -10.71
N ALA A 196 4.97 4.44 -9.53
CA ALA A 196 5.27 5.84 -9.24
C ALA A 196 6.40 5.97 -8.23
N ASP A 197 7.28 6.95 -8.45
CA ASP A 197 8.32 7.26 -7.47
C ASP A 197 7.74 8.12 -6.34
N ILE A 198 7.56 7.49 -5.18
CA ILE A 198 6.97 8.11 -3.98
C ILE A 198 7.80 9.30 -3.47
N ARG A 199 9.13 9.27 -3.62
CA ARG A 199 10.00 10.37 -3.20
C ARG A 199 9.77 11.58 -4.11
N HIS A 200 9.77 11.38 -5.42
CA HIS A 200 9.52 12.46 -6.37
C HIS A 200 8.11 13.05 -6.22
N LEU A 201 7.09 12.23 -5.95
CA LEU A 201 5.73 12.72 -5.67
C LEU A 201 5.69 13.63 -4.43
N GLN A 202 6.31 13.21 -3.32
CA GLN A 202 6.37 14.00 -2.08
C GLN A 202 7.12 15.32 -2.28
N ILE A 203 8.28 15.29 -2.94
CA ILE A 203 9.08 16.49 -3.19
C ILE A 203 8.36 17.46 -4.15
N ALA A 204 7.77 16.95 -5.24
CA ALA A 204 7.04 17.78 -6.20
C ALA A 204 5.80 18.44 -5.57
N ALA A 205 5.17 17.76 -4.61
CA ALA A 205 4.07 18.30 -3.81
C ALA A 205 4.50 19.34 -2.76
N GLY A 206 5.80 19.58 -2.59
CA GLY A 206 6.33 20.63 -1.74
C GLY A 206 6.91 20.17 -0.41
N ALA A 207 7.10 18.86 -0.18
CA ALA A 207 7.75 18.37 1.04
C ALA A 207 9.11 19.05 1.27
N GLU A 208 9.32 19.59 2.47
CA GLU A 208 10.56 20.28 2.86
C GLU A 208 11.63 19.30 3.36
N ALA A 209 11.21 18.17 3.93
CA ALA A 209 12.10 17.11 4.37
C ALA A 209 11.42 15.74 4.25
N ILE A 210 12.21 14.72 3.93
CA ILE A 210 11.77 13.32 3.92
C ILE A 210 12.72 12.54 4.81
N PHE A 211 12.19 11.95 5.89
CA PHE A 211 12.96 11.14 6.84
C PHE A 211 14.26 11.80 7.33
N GLY A 212 14.21 13.09 7.65
CA GLY A 212 15.35 13.87 8.13
C GLY A 212 16.27 14.43 7.05
N HIS A 213 16.10 14.02 5.78
CA HIS A 213 16.78 14.64 4.64
C HIS A 213 16.05 15.91 4.22
N VAL A 214 16.70 17.07 4.34
CA VAL A 214 16.15 18.36 3.90
C VAL A 214 16.23 18.46 2.37
N VAL A 215 15.11 18.79 1.75
CA VAL A 215 14.97 18.89 0.29
C VAL A 215 15.56 20.20 -0.22
N THR A 216 16.53 20.08 -1.12
CA THR A 216 17.14 21.24 -1.79
C THR A 216 16.31 21.78 -2.95
N SER A 217 16.56 23.02 -3.38
CA SER A 217 15.88 23.60 -4.54
C SER A 217 16.15 22.80 -5.84
N THR A 218 17.36 22.28 -6.00
CA THR A 218 17.73 21.44 -7.15
C THR A 218 16.95 20.12 -7.15
N GLU A 219 16.87 19.42 -6.02
CA GLU A 219 16.06 18.19 -5.91
C GLU A 219 14.57 18.45 -6.17
N ARG A 220 14.08 19.64 -5.83
CA ARG A 220 12.70 20.06 -6.12
C ARG A 220 12.47 20.21 -7.61
N GLU A 221 13.35 20.92 -8.32
CA GLU A 221 13.27 21.08 -9.77
C GLU A 221 13.38 19.73 -10.52
N GLU A 222 14.28 18.87 -10.06
CA GLU A 222 14.46 17.51 -10.59
C GLU A 222 13.22 16.65 -10.37
N SER A 223 12.62 16.71 -9.18
CA SER A 223 11.43 15.92 -8.87
C SER A 223 10.21 16.39 -9.64
N ILE A 224 10.00 17.70 -9.78
CA ILE A 224 8.93 18.25 -10.63
C ILE A 224 9.11 17.80 -12.08
N ARG A 225 10.36 17.81 -12.60
CA ARG A 225 10.65 17.30 -13.94
C ARG A 225 10.36 15.80 -14.06
N ALA A 226 10.78 15.00 -13.09
CA ALA A 226 10.57 13.56 -13.07
C ALA A 226 9.08 13.20 -13.05
N VAL A 227 8.28 13.86 -12.21
CA VAL A 227 6.82 13.63 -12.15
C VAL A 227 6.13 14.04 -13.45
N ARG A 228 6.54 15.18 -14.05
CA ARG A 228 6.04 15.60 -15.36
C ARG A 228 6.37 14.59 -16.45
N GLU A 229 7.60 14.09 -16.48
CA GLU A 229 8.04 13.07 -17.43
C GLU A 229 7.33 11.75 -17.21
N TRP A 230 7.11 11.33 -15.96
CA TRP A 230 6.34 10.12 -15.63
C TRP A 230 4.94 10.15 -16.23
N VAL A 231 4.20 11.26 -16.07
CA VAL A 231 2.86 11.40 -16.66
C VAL A 231 2.91 11.43 -18.20
N ARG A 232 3.92 12.06 -18.80
CA ARG A 232 4.02 12.25 -20.26
C ARG A 232 4.56 11.03 -21.01
N LEU A 233 5.61 10.40 -20.49
CA LEU A 233 6.37 9.35 -21.16
C LEU A 233 5.92 7.95 -20.75
N SER A 234 5.26 7.80 -19.60
CA SER A 234 4.80 6.51 -19.07
C SER A 234 3.31 6.53 -18.70
N PRO A 235 2.41 6.87 -19.65
CA PRO A 235 0.98 7.04 -19.36
C PRO A 235 0.29 5.78 -18.85
N GLU A 236 0.75 4.58 -19.23
CA GLU A 236 0.23 3.32 -18.69
C GLU A 236 0.52 3.19 -17.20
N SER A 237 1.78 3.44 -16.80
CA SER A 237 2.20 3.39 -15.40
C SER A 237 1.53 4.48 -14.57
N ALA A 238 1.50 5.71 -15.09
CA ALA A 238 0.85 6.84 -14.44
C ALA A 238 -0.67 6.61 -14.27
N GLY A 239 -1.34 6.11 -15.30
CA GLY A 239 -2.75 5.75 -15.26
C GLY A 239 -3.04 4.60 -14.30
N HIS A 240 -2.16 3.59 -14.21
CA HIS A 240 -2.27 2.48 -13.26
C HIS A 240 -2.18 2.96 -11.81
N ALA A 241 -1.16 3.75 -11.48
CA ALA A 241 -1.01 4.32 -10.13
C ALA A 241 -2.20 5.21 -9.75
N ALA A 242 -2.61 6.10 -10.67
CA ALA A 242 -3.76 6.98 -10.47
C ALA A 242 -5.05 6.19 -10.25
N TRP A 243 -5.27 5.12 -10.99
CA TRP A 243 -6.44 4.26 -10.83
C TRP A 243 -6.46 3.58 -9.46
N HIS A 244 -5.36 2.93 -9.03
CA HIS A 244 -5.30 2.32 -7.69
C HIS A 244 -5.45 3.36 -6.58
N SER A 245 -4.92 4.57 -6.74
CA SER A 245 -5.12 5.65 -5.77
C SER A 245 -6.59 6.04 -5.65
N ALA A 246 -7.31 6.17 -6.77
CA ALA A 246 -8.73 6.49 -6.78
C ALA A 246 -9.58 5.34 -6.20
N GLN A 247 -9.23 4.08 -6.48
CA GLN A 247 -9.89 2.91 -5.90
C GLN A 247 -9.76 2.88 -4.37
N MET A 248 -8.54 3.03 -3.86
CA MET A 248 -8.27 3.07 -2.42
C MET A 248 -9.09 4.15 -1.70
N ILE A 249 -9.12 5.36 -2.26
CA ILE A 249 -9.87 6.46 -1.68
C ILE A 249 -11.38 6.18 -1.76
N ARG A 250 -11.87 5.63 -2.88
CA ARG A 250 -13.27 5.22 -3.03
C ARG A 250 -13.68 4.19 -1.98
N GLU A 251 -12.85 3.19 -1.72
CA GLU A 251 -13.13 2.19 -0.67
C GLU A 251 -13.24 2.84 0.71
N GLY A 252 -12.35 3.79 1.02
CA GLY A 252 -12.42 4.60 2.24
C GLY A 252 -13.73 5.39 2.34
N LEU A 253 -14.14 6.08 1.27
CA LEU A 253 -15.37 6.87 1.23
C LEU A 253 -16.64 6.04 1.41
N LEU A 254 -16.69 4.84 0.83
CA LEU A 254 -17.88 3.98 0.86
C LEU A 254 -18.03 3.22 2.17
N ASN A 255 -16.91 2.87 2.81
CA ASN A 255 -16.92 1.89 3.89
C ASN A 255 -16.53 2.45 5.26
N LEU A 256 -15.88 3.62 5.32
CA LEU A 256 -15.43 4.23 6.57
C LEU A 256 -16.21 5.48 6.91
N ARG A 257 -16.34 5.74 8.22
CA ARG A 257 -16.84 7.02 8.73
C ARG A 257 -15.64 7.92 9.04
N ASN A 258 -15.58 9.08 8.40
CA ASN A 258 -14.52 10.07 8.60
C ASN A 258 -13.10 9.47 8.47
N TRP A 259 -12.90 8.56 7.51
CA TRP A 259 -11.61 7.91 7.25
C TRP A 259 -11.03 7.06 8.41
N LYS A 260 -11.84 6.75 9.43
CA LYS A 260 -11.35 5.96 10.58
C LYS A 260 -11.36 4.47 10.25
N ALA A 261 -10.16 3.92 10.01
CA ALA A 261 -9.93 2.49 9.77
C ALA A 261 -9.38 1.78 11.02
N ASN A 262 -10.18 1.70 12.09
CA ASN A 262 -9.86 1.03 13.35
C ASN A 262 -8.50 1.41 14.02
N GLY A 263 -8.00 2.62 13.77
CA GLY A 263 -6.71 3.06 14.32
C GLY A 263 -5.48 2.37 13.70
N MET A 264 -5.65 1.67 12.57
CA MET A 264 -4.54 1.03 11.87
C MET A 264 -3.49 2.07 11.46
N PHE A 265 -2.27 1.88 11.94
CA PHE A 265 -1.19 2.86 11.83
C PHE A 265 -0.86 3.22 10.38
N HIS A 266 -0.99 2.27 9.46
CA HIS A 266 -0.56 2.46 8.08
C HIS A 266 -1.56 3.21 7.19
N TYR A 267 -2.84 3.17 7.53
CA TYR A 267 -3.90 3.72 6.69
C TYR A 267 -3.74 5.23 6.39
N PRO A 268 -3.37 6.10 7.36
CA PRO A 268 -3.12 7.52 7.08
C PRO A 268 -2.04 7.79 6.04
N TRP A 269 -0.91 7.07 6.09
CA TRP A 269 0.17 7.30 5.12
C TRP A 269 -0.18 6.71 3.74
N CYS A 270 -0.90 5.59 3.66
CA CYS A 270 -1.47 5.09 2.42
C CYS A 270 -2.38 6.14 1.76
N LEU A 271 -3.31 6.73 2.53
CA LEU A 271 -4.20 7.78 2.02
C LEU A 271 -3.41 8.98 1.51
N TYR A 272 -2.43 9.46 2.28
CA TYR A 272 -1.58 10.56 1.86
C TYR A 272 -0.89 10.28 0.52
N LEU A 273 -0.26 9.12 0.36
CA LEU A 273 0.35 8.74 -0.92
C LEU A 273 -0.68 8.67 -2.05
N GLY A 274 -1.87 8.13 -1.80
CA GLY A 274 -2.96 8.13 -2.77
C GLY A 274 -3.39 9.53 -3.22
N VAL A 275 -3.47 10.48 -2.29
CA VAL A 275 -3.77 11.88 -2.62
C VAL A 275 -2.67 12.49 -3.47
N LEU A 276 -1.39 12.30 -3.12
CA LEU A 276 -0.27 12.79 -3.90
C LEU A 276 -0.26 12.23 -5.32
N THR A 277 -0.49 10.92 -5.47
CA THR A 277 -0.57 10.26 -6.78
C THR A 277 -1.73 10.82 -7.61
N THR A 278 -2.92 10.98 -7.01
CA THR A 278 -4.08 11.57 -7.69
C THR A 278 -3.80 13.01 -8.10
N TRP A 279 -3.28 13.84 -7.19
CA TRP A 279 -2.94 15.23 -7.47
C TRP A 279 -1.92 15.35 -8.59
N ALA A 280 -0.78 14.66 -8.47
CA ALA A 280 0.29 14.73 -9.45
C ALA A 280 -0.20 14.29 -10.83
N PHE A 281 -0.94 13.18 -10.91
CA PHE A 281 -1.49 12.71 -12.18
C PHE A 281 -2.40 13.74 -12.82
N VAL A 282 -3.34 14.34 -12.06
CA VAL A 282 -4.28 15.32 -12.59
C VAL A 282 -3.56 16.62 -12.99
N TYR A 283 -2.74 17.16 -12.09
CA TYR A 283 -2.04 18.44 -12.28
C TYR A 283 -1.12 18.42 -13.50
N PHE A 284 -0.19 17.47 -13.56
CA PHE A 284 0.79 17.39 -14.65
C PHE A 284 0.17 16.89 -15.98
N SER A 285 -1.00 16.24 -15.96
CA SER A 285 -1.77 15.93 -17.18
C SER A 285 -2.48 17.16 -17.75
N GLN A 286 -2.96 18.05 -16.88
CA GLN A 286 -3.63 19.29 -17.30
C GLN A 286 -2.62 20.32 -17.84
N GLU A 287 -1.40 20.36 -17.29
CA GLU A 287 -0.29 21.20 -17.80
C GLU A 287 -0.03 20.96 -19.31
N GLN A 288 -0.14 19.71 -19.78
CA GLN A 288 0.10 19.34 -21.18
C GLN A 288 -0.96 19.86 -22.16
N ASN A 289 -2.17 20.17 -21.68
CA ASN A 289 -3.31 20.46 -22.55
C ASN A 289 -3.48 21.95 -22.88
N ASP A 290 -2.59 22.83 -22.42
CA ASP A 290 -2.35 24.27 -22.76
C ASP A 290 -3.55 25.24 -22.81
N LYS A 291 -4.80 24.78 -22.77
CA LYS A 291 -6.01 25.58 -22.95
C LYS A 291 -6.80 25.81 -21.66
N ARG A 292 -6.42 25.16 -20.56
CA ARG A 292 -7.02 25.33 -19.22
C ARG A 292 -5.97 25.02 -18.16
N ARG A 293 -5.12 26.00 -17.84
CA ARG A 293 -4.42 25.97 -16.54
C ARG A 293 -5.49 26.17 -15.48
N GLY A 294 -5.65 25.20 -14.60
CA GLY A 294 -6.56 25.29 -13.46
C GLY A 294 -7.85 24.51 -13.65
N CYS A 295 -8.23 23.79 -12.61
CA CYS A 295 -9.57 23.27 -12.46
C CYS A 295 -10.53 24.47 -12.23
N HIS A 296 -11.83 24.31 -12.51
CA HIS A 296 -12.79 25.45 -12.54
C HIS A 296 -12.90 26.29 -11.24
N HIS A 297 -12.33 25.86 -10.10
CA HIS A 297 -12.36 26.64 -8.86
C HIS A 297 -11.39 27.83 -8.81
N SER A 298 -10.37 27.91 -9.68
CA SER A 298 -9.37 29.01 -9.64
C SER A 298 -10.00 30.40 -9.86
N ILE A 299 -11.29 30.44 -10.24
CA ILE A 299 -12.07 31.64 -10.51
C ILE A 299 -12.88 32.10 -9.28
N ASP A 300 -13.21 31.20 -8.35
CA ASP A 300 -14.27 31.39 -7.34
C ASP A 300 -13.73 31.60 -5.89
N GLY A 301 -12.41 31.58 -5.68
CA GLY A 301 -11.77 31.94 -4.40
C GLY A 301 -11.74 30.83 -3.32
N GLU A 302 -10.83 30.97 -2.34
CA GLU A 302 -10.55 29.98 -1.26
C GLU A 302 -11.78 29.59 -0.43
N ASP A 303 -12.71 30.53 -0.20
CA ASP A 303 -13.89 30.32 0.65
C ASP A 303 -14.89 29.34 -0.01
N ILE A 304 -14.94 29.32 -1.35
CA ILE A 304 -15.75 28.36 -2.12
C ILE A 304 -15.09 26.97 -2.13
N LEU A 305 -13.77 26.93 -2.21
CA LEU A 305 -13.00 25.67 -2.16
C LEU A 305 -13.23 24.92 -0.84
N GLN A 306 -13.20 25.64 0.28
CA GLN A 306 -13.36 25.05 1.61
C GLN A 306 -14.80 24.58 1.88
N THR A 307 -15.79 25.27 1.30
CA THR A 307 -17.21 24.90 1.42
C THR A 307 -17.62 23.77 0.47
N GLN A 308 -16.96 23.63 -0.68
CA GLN A 308 -17.26 22.62 -1.69
C GLN A 308 -16.26 21.44 -1.74
N SER A 309 -15.26 21.41 -0.85
CA SER A 309 -14.18 20.40 -0.82
C SER A 309 -14.69 18.96 -0.93
N LYS A 310 -15.75 18.63 -0.19
CA LYS A 310 -16.40 17.30 -0.25
C LYS A 310 -16.97 16.97 -1.62
N ALA A 311 -17.69 17.92 -2.23
CA ALA A 311 -18.30 17.70 -3.55
C ALA A 311 -17.22 17.50 -4.62
N LEU A 312 -16.17 18.32 -4.60
CA LEU A 312 -15.03 18.22 -5.51
C LEU A 312 -14.26 16.91 -5.34
N MET A 313 -14.05 16.47 -4.10
CA MET A 313 -13.46 15.17 -3.80
C MET A 313 -14.31 14.03 -4.38
N HIS A 314 -15.61 14.00 -4.08
CA HIS A 314 -16.52 12.96 -4.57
C HIS A 314 -16.56 12.93 -6.11
N GLN A 315 -16.61 14.10 -6.76
CA GLN A 315 -16.58 14.20 -8.21
C GLN A 315 -15.28 13.63 -8.80
N THR A 316 -14.12 14.04 -8.26
CA THR A 316 -12.81 13.58 -8.74
C THR A 316 -12.66 12.08 -8.60
N ILE A 317 -12.96 11.53 -7.42
CA ILE A 317 -12.83 10.10 -7.16
C ILE A 317 -13.86 9.29 -7.95
N SER A 318 -15.10 9.77 -8.07
CA SER A 318 -16.13 9.09 -8.87
C SER A 318 -15.75 9.03 -10.35
N ASN A 319 -15.17 10.10 -10.91
CA ASN A 319 -14.72 10.11 -12.30
C ASN A 319 -13.55 9.13 -12.50
N MET A 320 -12.50 9.24 -11.67
CA MET A 320 -11.29 8.43 -11.82
C MET A 320 -11.52 6.94 -11.54
N ALA A 321 -12.28 6.60 -10.51
CA ALA A 321 -12.52 5.21 -10.12
C ALA A 321 -13.55 4.48 -11.01
N SER A 322 -14.27 5.20 -11.87
CA SER A 322 -15.19 4.63 -12.86
C SER A 322 -14.53 4.30 -14.20
N CYS A 323 -13.27 4.70 -14.38
CA CYS A 323 -12.48 4.43 -15.58
C CYS A 323 -11.64 3.15 -15.43
N THR A 324 -10.94 2.78 -16.51
CA THR A 324 -9.85 1.80 -16.49
C THR A 324 -8.50 2.53 -16.44
N PRO A 325 -7.40 1.87 -16.02
CA PRO A 325 -6.05 2.44 -16.05
C PRO A 325 -5.68 3.11 -17.38
N ALA A 326 -6.04 2.50 -18.51
CA ALA A 326 -5.75 3.02 -19.85
C ALA A 326 -6.63 4.22 -20.29
N THR A 327 -7.76 4.46 -19.61
CA THR A 327 -8.75 5.48 -20.02
C THR A 327 -8.88 6.64 -19.03
N ILE A 328 -8.27 6.52 -17.85
CA ILE A 328 -8.38 7.48 -16.74
C ILE A 328 -7.91 8.90 -17.09
N GLY A 329 -7.06 9.05 -18.12
CA GLY A 329 -6.59 10.36 -18.60
C GLY A 329 -7.60 11.17 -19.43
N ARG A 330 -8.70 10.57 -19.92
CA ARG A 330 -9.58 11.21 -20.93
C ARG A 330 -10.44 12.36 -20.40
N ASP A 331 -10.96 12.23 -19.18
CA ASP A 331 -11.93 13.18 -18.59
C ASP A 331 -11.33 14.02 -17.44
N LEU A 332 -10.00 14.13 -17.37
CA LEU A 332 -9.30 14.86 -16.30
C LEU A 332 -9.65 16.35 -16.21
N HIS A 333 -10.14 16.96 -17.29
CA HIS A 333 -10.62 18.35 -17.30
C HIS A 333 -11.80 18.59 -16.34
N ARG A 334 -12.46 17.53 -15.86
CA ARG A 334 -13.56 17.57 -14.89
C ARG A 334 -13.12 17.22 -13.47
N CYS A 335 -11.85 16.88 -13.28
CA CYS A 335 -11.29 16.49 -12.00
C CYS A 335 -10.62 17.69 -11.33
N CYS A 336 -10.77 17.75 -10.01
CA CYS A 336 -10.08 18.74 -9.21
C CYS A 336 -9.57 18.13 -7.89
N PRO A 337 -8.24 17.92 -7.76
CA PRO A 337 -7.68 17.17 -6.63
C PRO A 337 -7.68 17.97 -5.32
N HIS A 338 -7.86 19.29 -5.35
CA HIS A 338 -7.78 20.15 -4.16
C HIS A 338 -8.82 19.82 -3.09
N GLY A 339 -10.07 19.51 -3.49
CA GLY A 339 -11.09 19.09 -2.54
C GLY A 339 -10.72 17.81 -1.80
N LEU A 340 -10.05 16.88 -2.50
CA LEU A 340 -9.52 15.66 -1.90
C LEU A 340 -8.37 15.97 -0.93
N ALA A 341 -7.42 16.82 -1.32
CA ALA A 341 -6.32 17.25 -0.46
C ALA A 341 -6.82 17.88 0.84
N ILE A 342 -7.80 18.77 0.77
CA ILE A 342 -8.44 19.41 1.93
C ILE A 342 -9.09 18.39 2.87
N GLU A 343 -9.92 17.49 2.35
CA GLU A 343 -10.65 16.54 3.21
C GLU A 343 -9.73 15.53 3.88
N VAL A 344 -8.67 15.09 3.19
CA VAL A 344 -7.66 14.21 3.79
C VAL A 344 -6.75 14.97 4.76
N ALA A 345 -6.36 16.22 4.47
CA ALA A 345 -5.62 17.07 5.42
C ALA A 345 -6.40 17.27 6.73
N LYS A 346 -7.72 17.54 6.66
CA LYS A 346 -8.62 17.61 7.83
C LYS A 346 -8.57 16.33 8.65
N TYR A 347 -8.54 15.15 8.00
CA TYR A 347 -8.41 13.87 8.69
C TYR A 347 -7.03 13.70 9.33
N LEU A 348 -5.95 13.92 8.58
CA LEU A 348 -4.57 13.76 9.06
C LEU A 348 -4.27 14.66 10.27
N LYS A 349 -4.88 15.85 10.33
CA LYS A 349 -4.81 16.76 11.49
C LYS A 349 -5.35 16.13 12.79
N THR A 350 -6.22 15.13 12.70
CA THR A 350 -6.76 14.40 13.86
C THR A 350 -5.87 13.23 14.30
N VAL A 351 -4.91 12.82 13.47
CA VAL A 351 -4.01 11.71 13.73
C VAL A 351 -2.84 12.20 14.60
N ARG A 352 -2.64 11.56 15.75
CA ARG A 352 -1.60 11.94 16.72
C ARG A 352 -0.23 11.33 16.39
N TRP A 353 0.28 11.64 15.21
CA TRP A 353 1.59 11.17 14.73
C TRP A 353 2.30 12.28 13.95
N THR A 354 3.58 12.50 14.24
CA THR A 354 4.37 13.57 13.62
C THR A 354 4.40 13.49 12.11
N ALA A 355 4.56 12.30 11.52
CA ALA A 355 4.60 12.22 10.06
C ALA A 355 3.23 12.48 9.41
N ALA A 356 2.11 12.13 10.08
CA ALA A 356 0.78 12.53 9.61
C ALA A 356 0.62 14.06 9.64
N PHE A 357 1.21 14.74 10.62
CA PHE A 357 1.21 16.20 10.68
C PHE A 357 2.04 16.82 9.55
N GLU A 358 3.23 16.28 9.24
CA GLU A 358 4.02 16.75 8.09
C GLU A 358 3.32 16.46 6.75
N ALA A 359 2.73 15.26 6.60
CA ALA A 359 1.90 14.92 5.45
C ALA A 359 0.72 15.88 5.26
N MET A 360 0.06 16.25 6.36
CA MET A 360 -1.02 17.24 6.37
C MET A 360 -0.56 18.60 5.85
N LYS A 361 0.60 19.11 6.30
CA LYS A 361 1.16 20.37 5.79
C LYS A 361 1.44 20.33 4.29
N VAL A 362 1.94 19.21 3.79
CA VAL A 362 2.17 19.03 2.34
C VAL A 362 0.84 19.10 1.58
N LEU A 363 -0.21 18.47 2.09
CA LEU A 363 -1.53 18.54 1.47
C LEU A 363 -2.16 19.94 1.53
N GLU A 364 -1.97 20.68 2.62
CA GLU A 364 -2.38 22.10 2.70
C GLU A 364 -1.58 22.94 1.69
N GLY A 365 -0.26 22.74 1.60
CA GLY A 365 0.60 23.44 0.65
C GLY A 365 0.24 23.19 -0.82
N ILE A 366 -0.25 22.00 -1.19
CA ILE A 366 -0.76 21.72 -2.55
C ILE A 366 -1.88 22.69 -2.94
N VAL A 367 -2.74 23.06 -1.99
CA VAL A 367 -3.86 23.98 -2.22
C VAL A 367 -3.38 25.41 -2.45
N ASP A 368 -2.25 25.78 -1.84
CA ASP A 368 -1.70 27.14 -1.88
C ASP A 368 -0.70 27.36 -3.05
N MET A 369 -0.29 26.29 -3.75
CA MET A 369 0.71 26.35 -4.84
C MET A 369 0.15 26.87 -6.19
N GLU A 370 -1.17 27.01 -6.32
CA GLU A 370 -1.89 27.49 -7.52
C GLU A 370 -2.70 28.76 -7.24
#